data_AF-A0A6B3G1U7-F1
#
_entry.id   AF-A0A6B3G1U7-F1
#
_cell.length_a   1.000
_cell.length_b   1.000
_cell.length_c   1.000
_cell.angle_alpha   90.00
_cell.angle_beta   90.00
_cell.angle_gamma   90.00
#
_symmetry.space_group_name_H-M   'P 1'
#
loop_
_entity.id
_entity.type
_entity.pdbx_description
1 polymer ?
#
loop_
_entity_poly.entity_id
_entity_poly.type
_entity_poly.pdbx_seq_one_letter_code
_entity_poly.pdbx_strand_id
1 'polypeptide(L)'
;RLCRYVRVPFRRQAPWSRRGVLIRDQHRCAYCGRRASTVDHVVPRAQGGQDTWLNTVASCAEDNHRKAARTPEQAGMPLLKQPFVPSPAEAMLLAMGAGDRAGLPEWLDRTAAAA
;
A
#
# COMPACT_ATOMS: atom_id res chain seq x y z
N ARG A 1 -31.49 -8.70 19.47
CA ARG A 1 -31.62 -9.98 18.72
C ARG A 1 -30.62 -9.93 17.56
N LEU A 2 -29.67 -10.87 17.48
CA LEU A 2 -28.71 -10.95 16.37
C LEU A 2 -29.45 -11.46 15.12
N CYS A 3 -29.42 -10.71 14.01
CA CYS A 3 -30.21 -11.06 12.82
C CYS A 3 -29.60 -12.21 11.99
N ARG A 4 -28.26 -12.35 11.96
CA ARG A 4 -27.56 -13.42 11.23
C ARG A 4 -26.08 -13.47 11.60
N TYR A 5 -25.56 -14.67 11.78
CA TYR A 5 -24.11 -14.88 11.87
C TYR A 5 -23.54 -15.02 10.46
N VAL A 6 -22.54 -14.21 10.12
CA VAL A 6 -21.81 -14.32 8.85
C VAL A 6 -20.37 -14.70 9.17
N ARG A 7 -19.95 -15.89 8.74
CA ARG A 7 -18.54 -16.30 8.85
C ARG A 7 -17.76 -15.58 7.76
N VAL A 8 -17.10 -14.49 8.11
CA VAL A 8 -16.14 -13.83 7.20
C VAL A 8 -14.82 -14.62 7.28
N PRO A 9 -14.41 -15.35 6.22
CA PRO A 9 -13.15 -16.07 6.26
C PRO A 9 -11.99 -15.07 6.37
N PHE A 10 -11.31 -15.09 7.51
CA PHE A 10 -10.12 -14.27 7.71
C PHE A 10 -8.99 -14.80 6.83
N ARG A 11 -8.72 -14.12 5.71
CA ARG A 11 -7.54 -14.39 4.89
C ARG A 11 -6.34 -13.80 5.64
N ARG A 12 -5.30 -14.60 5.86
CA ARG A 12 -4.07 -14.13 6.53
C ARG A 12 -3.41 -12.94 5.83
N GLN A 13 -3.69 -12.73 4.54
CA GLN A 13 -3.16 -11.61 3.75
C GLN A 13 -4.30 -10.96 2.96
N ALA A 14 -4.28 -9.62 2.87
CA ALA A 14 -5.20 -8.89 2.01
C ALA A 14 -4.89 -9.19 0.54
N PRO A 15 -5.91 -9.42 -0.30
CA PRO A 15 -5.70 -9.48 -1.74
C PRO A 15 -5.11 -8.15 -2.22
N TRP A 16 -4.22 -8.22 -3.19
CA TRP A 16 -3.67 -7.02 -3.81
C TRP A 16 -4.78 -6.19 -4.46
N SER A 17 -4.71 -4.88 -4.30
CA SER A 17 -5.53 -3.92 -5.04
C SER A 17 -4.84 -2.57 -5.11
N ARG A 18 -5.10 -1.80 -6.17
CA ARG A 18 -4.54 -0.43 -6.30
C ARG A 18 -4.90 0.47 -5.12
N ARG A 19 -6.16 0.43 -4.68
CA ARG A 19 -6.61 1.15 -3.48
C ARG A 19 -5.82 0.70 -2.25
N GLY A 20 -5.60 -0.60 -2.11
CA GLY A 20 -4.82 -1.16 -1.02
C GLY A 20 -3.37 -0.66 -1.00
N VAL A 21 -2.72 -0.55 -2.16
CA VAL A 21 -1.36 0.01 -2.28
C VAL A 21 -1.32 1.48 -1.87
N LEU A 22 -2.26 2.30 -2.36
CA LEU A 22 -2.35 3.72 -1.97
C LEU A 22 -2.51 3.89 -0.45
N ILE A 23 -3.35 3.06 0.17
CA ILE A 23 -3.55 3.10 1.61
C ILE A 23 -2.32 2.59 2.37
N ARG A 24 -1.73 1.46 1.95
CA ARG A 24 -0.50 0.90 2.55
C ARG A 24 0.61 1.95 2.62
N ASP A 25 0.73 2.75 1.56
CA ASP A 25 1.75 3.79 1.43
C ASP A 25 1.27 5.16 1.91
N GLN A 26 0.14 5.23 2.62
CA GLN A 26 -0.43 6.44 3.22
C GLN A 26 -0.64 7.58 2.20
N HIS A 27 -0.95 7.22 0.95
CA HIS A 27 -1.04 8.17 -0.16
C HIS A 27 0.22 9.02 -0.34
N ARG A 28 1.41 8.49 -0.04
CA ARG A 28 2.70 9.15 -0.29
C ARG A 28 3.41 8.51 -1.47
N CYS A 29 3.90 9.34 -2.38
CA CYS A 29 4.66 8.92 -3.55
C CYS A 29 5.98 8.28 -3.08
N ALA A 30 6.25 7.07 -3.55
CA ALA A 30 7.47 6.35 -3.20
C ALA A 30 8.75 6.95 -3.79
N TYR A 31 8.65 7.94 -4.69
CA TYR A 31 9.79 8.64 -5.28
C TYR A 31 10.06 10.00 -4.64
N CYS A 32 9.05 10.88 -4.59
CA CYS A 32 9.21 12.25 -4.09
C CYS A 32 8.59 12.54 -2.72
N GLY A 33 7.83 11.59 -2.15
CA GLY A 33 7.15 11.76 -0.85
C GLY A 33 5.89 12.65 -0.88
N ARG A 34 5.59 13.33 -2.00
CA ARG A 34 4.36 14.11 -2.20
C ARG A 34 3.12 13.21 -2.26
N ARG A 35 1.93 13.79 -2.33
CA ARG A 35 0.66 13.04 -2.40
C ARG A 35 0.61 12.16 -3.66
N ALA A 36 0.31 10.87 -3.45
CA ALA A 36 0.10 9.88 -4.47
C ALA A 36 -1.38 9.71 -4.81
N SER A 37 -1.66 9.56 -6.09
CA SER A 37 -3.00 9.29 -6.64
C SER A 37 -3.02 8.08 -7.57
N THR A 38 -1.85 7.55 -7.94
CA THR A 38 -1.70 6.40 -8.83
C THR A 38 -0.83 5.33 -8.18
N VAL A 39 -0.78 4.16 -8.81
CA VAL A 39 0.12 3.07 -8.44
C VAL A 39 1.10 2.87 -9.60
N ASP A 40 2.38 2.79 -9.29
CA ASP A 40 3.44 2.43 -10.24
C ASP A 40 3.95 1.01 -9.95
N HIS A 41 4.42 0.34 -11.00
CA HIS A 41 5.07 -0.96 -10.91
C HIS A 41 6.59 -0.80 -10.86
N VAL A 42 7.24 -1.29 -9.80
CA VAL A 42 8.70 -1.25 -9.63
C VAL A 42 9.39 -1.87 -10.84
N VAL A 43 9.05 -3.10 -11.19
CA VAL A 43 9.32 -3.67 -12.52
C VAL A 43 8.11 -3.37 -13.40
N PRO A 44 8.25 -2.59 -14.50
CA PRO A 44 7.14 -2.26 -15.38
C PRO A 44 6.50 -3.49 -16.04
N ARG A 45 5.21 -3.42 -16.36
CA ARG A 45 4.50 -4.49 -17.10
C ARG A 45 5.16 -4.84 -18.44
N ALA A 46 5.68 -3.83 -19.15
CA ALA A 46 6.42 -4.03 -20.40
C ALA A 46 7.68 -4.90 -20.24
N GLN A 47 8.20 -5.02 -19.01
CA GLN A 47 9.33 -5.88 -18.65
C GLN A 47 8.89 -7.12 -17.84
N GLY A 48 7.60 -7.48 -17.88
CA GLY A 48 7.07 -8.67 -17.20
C GLY A 48 6.62 -8.47 -15.75
N GLY A 49 6.58 -7.23 -15.27
CA GLY A 49 6.14 -6.89 -13.91
C GLY A 49 4.70 -7.30 -13.59
N GLN A 50 4.51 -7.87 -12.41
CA GLN A 50 3.22 -8.40 -11.95
C GLN A 50 2.48 -7.44 -11.01
N ASP A 51 1.17 -7.61 -10.90
CA ASP A 51 0.31 -6.91 -9.93
C ASP A 51 0.44 -7.55 -8.54
N THR A 52 1.51 -7.22 -7.81
CA THR A 52 1.76 -7.76 -6.47
C THR A 52 2.11 -6.66 -5.49
N TRP A 53 1.90 -6.93 -4.20
CA TRP A 53 2.32 -6.03 -3.13
C TRP A 53 3.80 -5.68 -3.20
N LEU A 54 4.66 -6.62 -3.59
CA LEU A 54 6.11 -6.45 -3.66
C LEU A 54 6.59 -5.76 -4.95
N ASN A 55 5.73 -5.64 -5.97
CA ASN A 55 6.08 -4.99 -7.23
C ASN A 55 5.34 -3.67 -7.44
N THR A 56 4.52 -3.21 -6.50
CA THR A 56 3.72 -2.00 -6.68
C THR A 56 3.88 -1.04 -5.53
N VAL A 57 3.93 0.25 -5.85
CA VAL A 57 4.08 1.37 -4.91
C VAL A 57 3.12 2.50 -5.27
N ALA A 58 2.72 3.29 -4.28
CA ALA A 58 2.02 4.53 -4.52
C ALA A 58 2.93 5.55 -5.21
N SER A 59 2.41 6.24 -6.22
CA SER A 59 3.15 7.24 -6.99
C SER A 59 2.25 8.43 -7.34
N CYS A 60 2.84 9.62 -7.51
CA CYS A 60 2.15 10.73 -8.14
C CYS A 60 2.19 10.58 -9.67
N ALA A 61 1.27 11.22 -10.38
CA ALA A 61 1.21 11.11 -11.85
C ALA A 61 2.50 11.58 -12.54
N GLU A 62 3.14 12.62 -11.99
CA GLU A 62 4.38 13.19 -12.50
C GLU A 62 5.56 12.20 -12.44
N ASP A 63 5.85 11.64 -11.26
CA ASP A 63 6.93 10.66 -11.09
C ASP A 63 6.62 9.36 -11.83
N ASN A 64 5.35 8.92 -11.84
CA ASN A 64 4.93 7.74 -12.59
C ASN A 64 5.21 7.91 -14.09
N HIS A 65 4.86 9.08 -14.66
CA HIS A 65 5.19 9.41 -16.05
C HIS A 65 6.71 9.50 -16.24
N ARG A 66 7.44 10.16 -15.33
CA ARG A 66 8.90 10.29 -15.44
C ARG A 66 9.58 8.92 -15.45
N LYS A 67 9.15 7.96 -14.62
CA LYS A 67 9.69 6.60 -14.62
C LYS A 67 9.32 5.85 -15.90
N ALA A 68 8.05 5.90 -16.30
CA ALA A 68 7.51 5.22 -17.47
C ALA A 68 7.83 3.71 -17.48
N ALA A 69 8.21 3.16 -18.64
CA ALA A 69 8.49 1.74 -18.83
C ALA A 69 9.88 1.30 -18.34
N ARG A 70 10.47 2.00 -17.36
CA ARG A 70 11.78 1.71 -16.77
C ARG A 70 11.66 1.27 -15.32
N THR A 71 12.64 0.52 -14.80
CA THR A 71 12.79 0.29 -13.36
C THR A 71 13.26 1.57 -12.63
N PRO A 72 13.11 1.68 -11.30
CA PRO A 72 13.71 2.76 -10.51
C PRO A 72 15.18 3.02 -10.85
N GLU A 73 15.97 1.96 -11.00
CA GLU A 73 17.40 2.02 -11.30
C GLU A 73 17.66 2.58 -12.70
N GLN A 74 16.94 2.06 -13.70
CA GLN A 74 17.02 2.52 -15.10
C GLN A 74 16.57 3.98 -15.26
N ALA A 75 15.65 4.46 -14.42
CA ALA A 75 15.15 5.83 -14.44
C ALA A 75 15.99 6.80 -13.57
N GLY A 76 16.94 6.29 -12.77
CA GLY A 76 17.63 7.11 -11.76
C GLY A 76 16.69 7.65 -10.67
N MET A 77 15.63 6.89 -10.35
CA MET A 77 14.56 7.28 -9.44
C MET A 77 14.51 6.33 -8.24
N PRO A 78 15.42 6.45 -7.26
CA PRO A 78 15.46 5.55 -6.12
C PRO A 78 14.15 5.65 -5.32
N LEU A 79 13.71 4.50 -4.80
CA LEU A 79 12.56 4.44 -3.91
C LEU A 79 12.95 4.97 -2.52
N LEU A 80 12.10 5.83 -1.95
CA LEU A 80 12.21 6.29 -0.57
C LEU A 80 11.86 5.18 0.44
N LYS A 81 11.01 4.23 0.04
CA LYS A 81 10.62 3.07 0.83
C LYS A 81 10.36 1.87 -0.09
N GLN A 82 10.85 0.71 0.32
CA GLN A 82 10.63 -0.54 -0.41
C GLN A 82 9.18 -1.05 -0.27
N PRO A 83 8.58 -1.64 -1.32
CA PRO A 83 7.27 -2.25 -1.24
C PRO A 83 7.28 -3.47 -0.30
N PHE A 84 6.17 -3.68 0.40
CA PHE A 84 6.00 -4.77 1.36
C PHE A 84 4.59 -5.37 1.31
N VAL A 85 4.45 -6.60 1.80
CA VAL A 85 3.16 -7.25 2.01
C VAL A 85 2.60 -6.79 3.36
N PRO A 86 1.38 -6.21 3.42
CA PRO A 86 0.77 -5.82 4.69
C PRO A 86 0.65 -7.00 5.66
N SER A 87 0.95 -6.77 6.92
CA SER A 87 0.72 -7.75 7.99
C SER A 87 -0.77 -8.10 8.13
N PRO A 88 -1.16 -9.20 8.78
CA PRO A 88 -2.57 -9.54 8.97
C PRO A 88 -3.39 -8.42 9.67
N ALA A 89 -2.76 -7.69 10.60
CA ALA A 89 -3.39 -6.56 11.29
C ALA A 89 -3.59 -5.36 10.35
N GLU A 90 -2.60 -5.03 9.52
CA GLU A 90 -2.72 -3.97 8.51
C GLU A 90 -3.69 -4.35 7.40
N ALA A 91 -3.71 -5.62 7.00
CA ALA A 91 -4.67 -6.18 6.07
C ALA A 91 -6.11 -6.04 6.58
N MET A 92 -6.34 -6.27 7.89
CA MET A 92 -7.63 -6.04 8.51
C MET A 92 -8.03 -4.55 8.47
N LEU A 93 -7.11 -3.63 8.79
CA LEU A 93 -7.35 -2.18 8.72
C LEU A 93 -7.67 -1.73 7.29
N LEU A 94 -6.90 -2.22 6.30
CA LEU A 94 -7.14 -2.00 4.87
C LEU A 94 -8.54 -2.47 4.44
N ALA A 95 -8.96 -3.66 4.90
CA ALA A 95 -10.27 -4.23 4.58
C ALA A 95 -11.43 -3.42 5.20
N MET A 96 -11.22 -2.84 6.38
CA MET A 96 -12.20 -1.95 7.02
C MET A 96 -12.24 -0.54 6.42
N GLY A 97 -11.35 -0.22 5.48
CA GLY A 97 -11.22 1.14 4.93
C GLY A 97 -10.64 2.15 5.92
N ALA A 98 -10.15 1.68 7.07
CA ALA A 98 -9.44 2.46 8.07
C ALA A 98 -7.98 2.63 7.62
N GLY A 99 -7.81 3.39 6.54
CA GLY A 99 -6.52 3.53 5.86
C GLY A 99 -5.51 4.42 6.56
N ASP A 100 -5.90 5.03 7.67
CA ASP A 100 -5.06 5.90 8.44
C ASP A 100 -4.99 5.39 9.89
N ARG A 101 -3.79 5.00 10.31
CA ARG A 101 -3.55 4.68 11.73
C ARG A 101 -3.64 5.95 12.59
N ALA A 102 -3.46 7.14 12.02
CA ALA A 102 -3.58 8.41 12.73
C ALA A 102 -5.02 8.71 13.19
N GLY A 103 -6.02 7.98 12.68
CA GLY A 103 -7.40 8.05 13.13
C GLY A 103 -7.81 6.93 14.10
N LEU A 104 -6.89 6.05 14.50
CA LEU A 104 -7.20 4.99 15.45
C LEU A 104 -7.26 5.57 16.88
N PRO A 105 -8.24 5.17 17.68
CA PRO A 105 -8.24 5.47 19.11
C PRO A 105 -6.93 4.99 19.76
N GLU A 106 -6.43 5.74 20.73
CA GLU A 106 -5.13 5.52 21.38
C GLU A 106 -4.94 4.07 21.90
N TRP A 107 -6.01 3.44 22.40
CA TRP A 107 -5.98 2.05 22.90
C TRP A 107 -5.78 0.96 21.81
N LEU A 108 -5.94 1.31 20.53
CA LEU A 108 -5.64 0.45 19.38
C LEU A 108 -4.24 0.69 18.82
N ASP A 109 -3.59 1.78 19.23
CA ASP A 109 -2.27 2.14 18.76
C ASP A 109 -1.17 1.47 19.61
N ARG A 110 -0.60 0.38 19.09
CA ARG A 110 0.42 -0.40 19.82
C ARG A 110 1.78 0.31 19.92
N THR A 111 1.96 1.44 19.25
CA THR A 111 3.11 2.33 19.48
C THR A 111 2.99 3.12 20.78
N ALA A 112 1.78 3.35 21.30
CA ALA A 112 1.56 3.96 22.61
C ALA A 112 1.83 3.00 23.78
N ALA A 113 1.80 1.69 23.55
CA ALA A 113 1.99 0.67 24.58
C ALA A 113 3.47 0.38 24.94
N ALA A 114 4.41 1.14 24.38
CA ALA A 114 5.86 0.96 24.60
C ALA A 114 6.53 2.18 25.27
N ALA A 115 5.76 3.09 25.87
CA ALA A 115 6.25 4.19 26.69
C ALA A 115 6.08 3.89 28.19
#